data_AF-A0AAU4I664-F1
#
_entry.id   AF-A0AAU4I664-F1
#
_cell.length_a   1.000
_cell.length_b   1.000
_cell.length_c   1.000
_cell.angle_alpha   90.00
_cell.angle_beta   90.00
_cell.angle_gamma   90.00
#
_symmetry.space_group_name_H-M   'P 1'
#
loop_
_entity.id
_entity.type
_entity.pdbx_description
1 polymer ?
#
loop_
_entity_poly.entity_id
_entity_poly.type
_entity_poly.pdbx_seq_one_letter_code
_entity_poly.pdbx_strand_id
1 'polypeptide(L)'
;MADPMAPDDVLRACGYLEAVWREDAADMAALLTCEPGETATAVLLAELGDNIMQRMFPPQFGVRDGLSARDLADAAERMSSDPTVRVSTVLLETLKAIAVAATPDQAEIVARSLIEYLLAISDATPDDVLPMLHTLRQSALQRDS
;
A
#
# COMPACT_ATOMS: atom_id res chain seq x y z
N MET A 1 10.13 -3.36 12.20
CA MET A 1 9.14 -2.32 11.85
C MET A 1 9.73 -1.62 10.66
N ALA A 2 9.10 -1.68 9.49
CA ALA A 2 9.60 -0.92 8.33
C ALA A 2 9.54 0.57 8.69
N ASP A 3 10.53 1.35 8.26
CA ASP A 3 10.44 2.79 8.41
C ASP A 3 9.19 3.28 7.66
N PRO A 4 8.42 4.21 8.26
CA PRO A 4 7.22 4.69 7.62
C PRO A 4 7.58 5.41 6.32
N MET A 5 6.90 5.08 5.22
CA MET A 5 7.12 5.71 3.91
C MET A 5 7.16 7.24 4.02
N ALA A 6 8.09 7.85 3.27
CA ALA A 6 8.20 9.29 3.18
C ALA A 6 6.93 9.88 2.55
N PRO A 7 6.47 11.06 2.97
CA PRO A 7 5.24 11.65 2.44
C PRO A 7 5.24 11.81 0.92
N ASP A 8 6.35 12.27 0.31
CA ASP A 8 6.49 12.38 -1.15
C ASP A 8 6.32 11.03 -1.87
N ASP A 9 6.85 9.95 -1.30
CA ASP A 9 6.71 8.60 -1.85
C ASP A 9 5.24 8.14 -1.82
N VAL A 10 4.52 8.46 -0.74
CA VAL A 10 3.08 8.19 -0.64
C VAL A 10 2.31 8.98 -1.69
N LEU A 11 2.66 10.27 -1.89
CA LEU A 11 2.01 11.12 -2.89
C LEU A 11 2.24 10.60 -4.31
N ARG A 12 3.48 10.21 -4.64
CA ARG A 12 3.84 9.63 -5.94
C ARG A 12 3.12 8.32 -6.20
N ALA A 13 3.10 7.40 -5.22
CA ALA A 13 2.37 6.14 -5.32
C ALA A 13 0.86 6.36 -5.51
N CYS A 14 0.25 7.25 -4.70
CA CYS A 14 -1.17 7.60 -4.84
C CYS A 14 -1.48 8.25 -6.19
N GLY A 15 -0.60 9.12 -6.69
CA GLY A 15 -0.75 9.74 -8.01
C GLY A 15 -0.75 8.69 -9.13
N TYR A 16 0.12 7.68 -9.04
CA TYR A 16 0.16 6.61 -10.04
C TYR A 16 -1.09 5.71 -9.96
N LEU A 17 -1.55 5.36 -8.76
CA LEU A 17 -2.81 4.62 -8.59
C LEU A 17 -4.01 5.39 -9.17
N GLU A 18 -4.06 6.71 -8.96
CA GLU A 18 -5.10 7.59 -9.52
C GLU A 18 -5.05 7.63 -11.06
N ALA A 19 -3.84 7.74 -11.64
CA ALA A 19 -3.65 7.72 -13.09
C ALA A 19 -4.08 6.38 -13.70
N VAL A 20 -3.69 5.26 -13.08
CA VAL A 20 -4.12 3.91 -13.51
C VAL A 20 -5.64 3.74 -13.40
N TRP A 21 -6.25 4.22 -12.32
CA TRP A 21 -7.70 4.15 -12.14
C TRP A 21 -8.47 4.96 -13.19
N ARG A 22 -7.92 6.12 -13.59
CA ARG A 22 -8.51 6.98 -14.63
C ARG A 22 -8.14 6.58 -16.05
N GLU A 23 -7.27 5.59 -16.21
CA GLU A 23 -6.68 5.21 -17.50
C GLU A 23 -5.94 6.38 -18.19
N ASP A 24 -5.32 7.27 -17.40
CA ASP A 24 -4.55 8.41 -17.91
C ASP A 24 -3.12 8.00 -18.27
N ALA A 25 -2.94 7.61 -19.53
CA ALA A 25 -1.64 7.15 -20.04
C ALA A 25 -0.54 8.22 -19.97
N ALA A 26 -0.88 9.51 -20.04
CA ALA A 26 0.11 10.58 -20.00
C ALA A 26 0.67 10.74 -18.59
N ASP A 27 -0.21 10.76 -17.58
CA ASP A 27 0.18 10.82 -16.18
C ASP A 27 0.92 9.54 -15.76
N MET A 28 0.47 8.37 -16.20
CA MET A 28 1.18 7.10 -15.97
C MET A 28 2.62 7.15 -16.51
N ALA A 29 2.81 7.60 -17.75
CA ALA A 29 4.14 7.68 -18.36
C ALA A 29 5.04 8.70 -17.63
N ALA A 30 4.47 9.85 -17.23
CA ALA A 30 5.21 10.86 -16.47
C ALA A 30 5.70 10.31 -15.12
N LEU A 31 4.83 9.62 -14.38
CA LEU A 31 5.13 9.10 -13.04
C LEU A 31 6.03 7.86 -13.04
N LEU A 32 6.16 7.16 -14.16
CA LEU A 32 7.15 6.08 -14.34
C LEU A 32 8.56 6.60 -14.61
N THR A 33 8.71 7.87 -14.98
CA THR A 33 10.03 8.48 -15.15
C THR A 33 10.70 8.59 -13.78
N CYS A 34 11.90 8.00 -13.64
CA CYS A 34 12.68 8.03 -12.41
C CYS A 34 14.07 8.60 -12.68
N GLU A 35 14.52 9.52 -11.85
CA GLU A 35 15.91 9.98 -11.87
C GLU A 35 16.84 8.93 -11.22
N PRO A 36 18.15 8.91 -11.56
CA PRO A 36 19.10 8.00 -10.94
C PRO A 36 19.12 8.17 -9.42
N GLY A 37 18.80 7.10 -8.70
CA GLY A 37 18.75 7.08 -7.23
C GLY A 37 17.35 7.25 -6.63
N GLU A 38 16.34 7.55 -7.44
CA GLU A 38 14.94 7.49 -7.00
C GLU A 38 14.45 6.03 -6.91
N THR A 39 13.56 5.79 -5.95
CA THR A 39 12.85 4.51 -5.84
C THR A 39 11.86 4.36 -7.00
N ALA A 40 11.93 3.22 -7.69
CA ALA A 40 11.03 2.94 -8.81
C ALA A 40 9.56 2.94 -8.36
N THR A 41 8.67 3.51 -9.17
CA THR A 41 7.23 3.62 -8.85
C THR A 41 6.61 2.28 -8.47
N ALA A 42 6.93 1.18 -9.16
CA ALA A 42 6.40 -0.14 -8.80
C ALA A 42 6.78 -0.58 -7.37
N VAL A 43 7.98 -0.22 -6.90
CA VAL A 43 8.44 -0.51 -5.54
C VAL A 43 7.65 0.32 -4.54
N LEU A 44 7.46 1.61 -4.83
CA LEU A 44 6.64 2.50 -3.99
C LEU A 44 5.19 1.99 -3.84
N LEU A 45 4.60 1.42 -4.89
CA LEU A 45 3.27 0.82 -4.83
C LEU A 45 3.24 -0.38 -3.86
N ALA A 46 4.21 -1.28 -3.97
CA ALA A 46 4.28 -2.47 -3.12
C ALA A 46 4.54 -2.08 -1.65
N GLU A 47 5.39 -1.08 -1.41
CA GLU A 47 5.65 -0.52 -0.07
C GLU A 47 4.42 0.20 0.50
N LEU A 48 3.64 0.90 -0.33
CA LEU A 48 2.40 1.52 0.09
C LEU A 48 1.39 0.46 0.56
N GLY A 49 1.25 -0.64 -0.19
CA GLY A 49 0.39 -1.76 0.19
C GLY A 49 0.79 -2.38 1.54
N ASP A 50 2.08 -2.58 1.78
CA ASP A 50 2.60 -3.07 3.06
C ASP A 50 2.35 -2.07 4.21
N ASN A 51 2.57 -0.77 3.97
CA ASN A 51 2.29 0.28 4.94
C ASN A 51 0.80 0.32 5.33
N ILE A 52 -0.12 0.17 4.36
CA ILE A 52 -1.55 0.11 4.62
C ILE A 52 -1.89 -1.13 5.45
N MET A 53 -1.36 -2.30 5.06
CA MET A 53 -1.58 -3.55 5.77
C MET A 53 -1.14 -3.47 7.24
N GLN A 54 0.06 -2.95 7.49
CA GLN A 54 0.61 -2.80 8.84
C GLN A 54 -0.18 -1.84 9.71
N ARG A 55 -0.95 -0.92 9.12
CA ARG A 55 -1.84 -0.01 9.86
C ARG A 55 -3.25 -0.59 10.05
N MET A 56 -3.72 -1.35 9.08
CA MET A 56 -5.10 -1.86 9.06
C MET A 56 -5.30 -3.07 9.98
N PHE A 57 -4.41 -4.07 9.94
CA PHE A 57 -4.65 -5.33 10.65
C PHE A 57 -4.43 -5.25 12.17
N PRO A 58 -3.34 -4.68 12.73
CA PRO A 58 -3.09 -4.77 14.16
C PRO A 58 -4.25 -4.29 15.05
N PRO A 59 -4.94 -3.17 14.75
CA PRO A 59 -6.11 -2.75 15.52
C PRO A 59 -7.25 -3.78 15.55
N GLN A 60 -7.46 -4.53 14.45
CA GLN A 60 -8.52 -5.56 14.35
C GLN A 60 -8.27 -6.74 15.30
N PHE A 61 -7.00 -7.03 15.59
CA PHE A 61 -6.60 -8.07 16.55
C PHE A 61 -6.43 -7.54 17.99
N GLY A 62 -6.76 -6.26 18.20
CA GLY A 62 -6.70 -5.60 19.51
C GLY A 62 -5.30 -5.11 19.89
N VAL A 63 -4.36 -5.03 18.95
CA VAL A 63 -3.04 -4.44 19.18
C VAL A 63 -3.21 -2.94 19.37
N ARG A 64 -2.82 -2.44 20.55
CA ARG A 64 -2.88 -1.03 20.93
C ARG A 64 -1.75 -0.70 21.90
N ASP A 65 -1.45 0.58 22.05
CA ASP A 65 -0.43 1.04 22.99
C ASP A 65 -0.80 0.65 24.44
N GLY A 66 0.21 0.27 25.22
CA GLY A 66 0.07 -0.07 26.64
C GLY A 66 -0.31 -1.53 26.93
N LEU A 67 -0.32 -2.42 25.93
CA LEU A 67 -0.46 -3.86 26.17
C LEU A 67 0.76 -4.47 26.87
N SER A 68 0.52 -5.52 27.65
CA SER A 68 1.61 -6.33 28.18
C SER A 68 2.28 -7.12 27.05
N ALA A 69 3.55 -7.51 27.25
CA ALA A 69 4.27 -8.33 26.27
C ALA A 69 3.56 -9.65 25.95
N ARG A 70 2.84 -10.22 26.93
CA ARG A 70 2.03 -11.43 26.75
C ARG A 70 0.84 -11.17 25.85
N ASP A 71 0.07 -10.12 26.12
CA ASP A 71 -1.12 -9.79 25.32
C ASP A 71 -0.74 -9.43 23.87
N LEU A 72 0.43 -8.81 23.68
CA LEU A 72 0.98 -8.53 22.35
C LEU A 72 1.35 -9.83 21.61
N ALA A 73 1.96 -10.80 22.29
CA ALA A 73 2.29 -12.10 21.72
C ALA A 73 1.02 -12.87 21.33
N ASP A 74 0.01 -12.89 22.20
CA ASP A 74 -1.29 -13.54 21.94
C ASP A 74 -2.04 -12.87 20.78
N ALA A 75 -1.93 -11.55 20.62
CA ALA A 75 -2.48 -10.84 19.46
C ALA A 75 -1.72 -11.15 18.16
N ALA A 76 -0.38 -11.22 18.21
CA ALA A 76 0.45 -11.59 17.06
C ALA A 76 0.19 -13.03 16.59
N GLU A 77 -0.01 -13.97 17.52
CA GLU A 77 -0.37 -15.36 17.19
C GLU A 77 -1.74 -15.43 16.47
N ARG A 78 -2.75 -14.72 16.98
CA ARG A 78 -4.06 -14.62 16.31
C ARG A 78 -3.95 -14.00 14.93
N MET A 79 -3.19 -12.92 14.79
CA MET A 79 -2.99 -12.24 13.50
C MET A 79 -2.25 -13.15 12.50
N SER A 80 -1.21 -13.88 12.93
CA SER A 80 -0.44 -14.77 12.05
C SER A 80 -1.18 -16.05 11.63
N SER A 81 -2.19 -16.47 12.39
CA SER A 81 -3.06 -17.61 12.06
C SER A 81 -4.28 -17.22 11.23
N ASP A 82 -4.58 -15.92 11.11
CA ASP A 82 -5.70 -15.42 10.33
C ASP A 82 -5.49 -15.63 8.81
N PRO A 83 -6.41 -16.30 8.11
CA PRO A 83 -6.28 -16.57 6.67
C PRO A 83 -6.19 -15.30 5.82
N THR A 84 -6.94 -14.26 6.16
CA THR A 84 -6.96 -12.99 5.42
C THR A 84 -5.61 -12.32 5.52
N VAL A 85 -5.02 -12.24 6.73
CA VAL A 85 -3.69 -11.68 6.94
C VAL A 85 -2.62 -12.47 6.18
N ARG A 86 -2.71 -13.81 6.20
CA ARG A 86 -1.74 -14.67 5.50
C ARG A 86 -1.80 -14.50 3.98
N VAL A 87 -2.99 -14.49 3.40
CA VAL A 87 -3.18 -14.27 1.95
C VAL A 87 -2.71 -12.87 1.55
N SER A 88 -3.05 -11.86 2.36
CA SER A 88 -2.61 -10.48 2.17
C SER A 88 -1.09 -10.35 2.18
N THR A 89 -0.43 -10.99 3.15
CA THR A 89 1.04 -11.04 3.22
C THR A 89 1.63 -11.69 1.98
N VAL A 90 1.11 -12.85 1.55
CA VAL A 90 1.62 -13.55 0.36
C VAL A 90 1.45 -12.70 -0.91
N LEU A 91 0.30 -12.04 -1.07
CA LEU A 91 0.06 -11.15 -2.20
C LEU A 91 1.05 -9.99 -2.21
N LEU A 92 1.22 -9.29 -1.09
CA LEU A 92 2.12 -8.13 -1.00
C LEU A 92 3.58 -8.52 -1.20
N GLU A 93 4.05 -9.64 -0.65
CA GLU A 93 5.39 -10.15 -0.90
C GLU A 93 5.60 -10.53 -2.37
N THR A 94 4.56 -11.06 -3.03
CA THR A 94 4.59 -11.34 -4.47
C THR A 94 4.68 -10.04 -5.28
N LEU A 95 3.89 -9.02 -4.94
CA LEU A 95 3.93 -7.72 -5.60
C LEU A 95 5.28 -7.03 -5.40
N LYS A 96 5.87 -7.10 -4.20
CA LYS A 96 7.24 -6.61 -3.92
C LYS A 96 8.27 -7.31 -4.80
N ALA A 97 8.20 -8.64 -4.94
CA ALA A 97 9.13 -9.40 -5.77
C ALA A 97 9.03 -9.02 -7.25
N ILE A 98 7.82 -8.76 -7.76
CA ILE A 98 7.59 -8.28 -9.14
C ILE A 98 8.10 -6.85 -9.31
N ALA A 99 7.86 -5.99 -8.33
CA ALA A 99 8.14 -4.56 -8.39
C ALA A 99 9.61 -4.21 -8.63
N VAL A 100 10.55 -4.98 -8.06
CA VAL A 100 12.01 -4.71 -8.15
C VAL A 100 12.52 -4.67 -9.59
N ALA A 101 11.91 -5.45 -10.49
CA ALA A 101 12.32 -5.55 -11.89
C ALA A 101 11.18 -5.24 -12.86
N ALA A 102 10.16 -4.51 -12.39
CA ALA A 102 8.94 -4.28 -13.15
C ALA A 102 9.21 -3.42 -14.41
N THR A 103 8.74 -3.91 -15.56
CA THR A 103 8.51 -3.08 -16.74
C THR A 103 7.35 -2.10 -16.50
N PRO A 104 7.16 -1.08 -17.35
CA PRO A 104 5.99 -0.19 -17.28
C PRO A 104 4.66 -0.95 -17.19
N ASP A 105 4.43 -1.93 -18.07
CA ASP A 105 3.21 -2.75 -18.06
C ASP A 105 3.05 -3.53 -16.75
N GLN A 106 4.15 -4.02 -16.18
CA GLN A 106 4.12 -4.71 -14.89
C GLN A 106 3.83 -3.75 -13.73
N ALA A 107 4.28 -2.50 -13.80
CA ALA A 107 3.95 -1.49 -12.81
C ALA A 107 2.45 -1.15 -12.82
N GLU A 108 1.82 -1.07 -13.99
CA GLU A 108 0.35 -0.96 -14.09
C GLU A 108 -0.36 -2.19 -13.47
N ILE A 109 0.12 -3.40 -13.74
CA ILE A 109 -0.43 -4.62 -13.14
C ILE A 109 -0.35 -4.57 -11.61
N VAL A 110 0.81 -4.17 -11.07
CA VAL A 110 0.99 -3.99 -9.61
C VAL A 110 0.00 -2.96 -9.06
N ALA A 111 -0.18 -1.82 -9.74
CA ALA A 111 -1.14 -0.80 -9.34
C ALA A 111 -2.57 -1.32 -9.32
N ARG A 112 -3.02 -2.00 -10.39
CA ARG A 112 -4.38 -2.57 -10.48
C ARG A 112 -4.60 -3.63 -9.40
N SER A 113 -3.64 -4.55 -9.24
CA SER A 113 -3.69 -5.57 -8.18
C SER A 113 -3.78 -4.94 -6.79
N LEU A 114 -3.07 -3.83 -6.54
CA LEU A 114 -3.16 -3.13 -5.28
C LEU A 114 -4.53 -2.47 -5.06
N ILE A 115 -5.11 -1.84 -6.09
CA ILE A 115 -6.46 -1.24 -6.00
C ILE A 115 -7.49 -2.33 -5.71
N GLU A 116 -7.46 -3.43 -6.48
CA GLU A 116 -8.39 -4.56 -6.29
C GLU A 116 -8.24 -5.18 -4.90
N TYR A 117 -7.00 -5.31 -4.42
CA TYR A 117 -6.73 -5.77 -3.06
C TYR A 117 -7.33 -4.84 -2.00
N LEU A 118 -7.13 -3.53 -2.13
CA LEU A 118 -7.68 -2.55 -1.19
C LEU A 118 -9.21 -2.58 -1.16
N LEU A 119 -9.85 -2.75 -2.31
CA LEU A 119 -11.31 -2.94 -2.40
C LEU A 119 -11.74 -4.26 -1.76
N ALA A 120 -10.98 -5.36 -1.96
CA ALA A 120 -11.35 -6.68 -1.45
C ALA A 120 -11.23 -6.80 0.08
N ILE A 121 -10.29 -6.07 0.71
CA ILE A 121 -10.09 -6.11 2.17
C ILE A 121 -10.87 -5.04 2.92
N SER A 122 -11.61 -4.19 2.20
CA SER A 122 -12.45 -3.14 2.78
C SER A 122 -13.90 -3.32 2.35
N ASP A 123 -14.82 -2.63 3.02
CA ASP A 123 -16.22 -2.54 2.58
C ASP A 123 -16.40 -1.51 1.44
N ALA A 124 -15.32 -1.14 0.74
CA ALA A 124 -15.31 -0.11 -0.28
C ALA A 124 -15.78 -0.63 -1.64
N THR A 125 -16.33 0.28 -2.44
CA THR A 125 -16.78 0.03 -3.80
C THR A 125 -15.86 0.73 -4.81
N PRO A 126 -15.95 0.43 -6.12
CA PRO A 126 -15.23 1.17 -7.15
C PRO A 126 -15.36 2.71 -7.05
N ASP A 127 -16.52 3.21 -6.61
CA ASP A 127 -16.77 4.65 -6.46
C ASP A 127 -15.94 5.28 -5.31
N ASP A 128 -15.44 4.46 -4.39
CA ASP A 128 -14.67 4.88 -3.23
C ASP A 128 -13.15 4.94 -3.49
N VAL A 129 -12.65 4.43 -4.63
CA VAL A 129 -11.21 4.38 -4.92
C VAL A 129 -10.59 5.78 -4.87
N LEU A 130 -11.14 6.75 -5.58
CA LEU A 130 -10.62 8.13 -5.58
C LEU A 130 -10.72 8.80 -4.20
N PRO A 131 -11.85 8.72 -3.46
CA PRO A 131 -11.93 9.17 -2.07
C PRO A 131 -10.89 8.53 -1.13
N MET A 132 -10.63 7.22 -1.26
CA MET A 132 -9.63 6.51 -0.47
C MET A 132 -8.23 7.04 -0.76
N LEU A 133 -7.85 7.16 -2.04
CA LEU A 133 -6.56 7.72 -2.44
C LEU A 133 -6.41 9.18 -2.00
N HIS A 134 -7.48 9.97 -2.06
CA HIS A 134 -7.48 11.34 -1.54
C HIS A 134 -7.17 11.37 -0.04
N THR A 135 -7.78 10.49 0.76
CA THR A 135 -7.55 10.39 2.20
C THR A 135 -6.10 10.04 2.53
N LEU A 136 -5.50 9.11 1.78
CA LEU A 136 -4.09 8.76 1.91
C LEU A 136 -3.18 9.96 1.62
N ARG A 137 -3.46 10.72 0.55
CA ARG A 137 -2.71 11.93 0.20
C ARG A 137 -2.83 13.01 1.28
N GLN A 138 -4.03 13.27 1.80
CA GLN A 138 -4.21 14.25 2.87
C GLN A 138 -3.44 13.85 4.13
N SER A 139 -3.43 12.56 4.46
CA SER A 139 -2.67 12.02 5.60
C SER A 139 -1.16 12.17 5.42
N ALA A 140 -0.65 12.04 4.18
CA ALA A 140 0.76 12.27 3.87
C ALA A 140 1.13 13.75 4.04
N LEU A 141 0.33 14.67 3.49
CA LEU A 141 0.58 16.12 3.57
C LEU A 141 0.58 16.65 5.00
N GLN A 142 -0.25 16.09 5.89
CA GLN A 142 -0.27 16.47 7.30
C GLN A 142 0.96 15.99 8.09
N ARG A 143 1.75 15.06 7.56
CA ARG A 143 2.99 14.58 8.19
C ARG A 143 4.20 15.44 7.83
N ASP A 144 4.12 16.19 6.73
CA ASP A 144 5.18 17.10 6.26
C ASP A 144 5.08 18.51 6.86
N SER A 145 3.95 18.85 7.48
CA SER A 145 3.68 20.13 8.15
C SER A 145 4.07 20.13 9.62
#